data_AF-A0A3M5VXF5-F1
#
_entry.id   AF-A0A3M5VXF5-F1
#
_cell.length_a   1.000
_cell.length_b   1.000
_cell.length_c   1.000
_cell.angle_alpha   90.00
_cell.angle_beta   90.00
_cell.angle_gamma   90.00
#
_symmetry.space_group_name_H-M   'P 1'
#
loop_
_entity.id
_entity.type
_entity.pdbx_description
1 polymer ?
#
loop_
_entity_poly.entity_id
_entity_poly.type
_entity_poly.pdbx_seq_one_letter_code
_entity_poly.pdbx_strand_id
1 'polypeptide(L)'
;MFWGGDIHSFWTTDLHADAGNPDSAVVATEFVGTSVTSGGPPFEAFNSILGLNPHVKFFDSRQRGYVAVDVSEQQMLTRFQVVSDVLDPAASVSTLKRFAVEAGKAGAVPV
;
A
#
# COMPACT_ATOMS: atom_id res chain seq x y z
N MET A 1 -3.80 11.92 3.62
CA MET A 1 -2.91 10.82 3.16
C MET A 1 -1.87 10.57 4.22
N PHE A 2 -1.58 9.30 4.51
CA PHE A 2 -0.54 8.89 5.45
C PHE A 2 0.42 7.89 4.78
N TRP A 3 1.71 7.93 5.15
CA TRP A 3 2.75 7.08 4.58
C TRP A 3 3.43 6.26 5.68
N GLY A 4 3.51 4.96 5.47
CA GLY A 4 4.15 4.02 6.39
C GLY A 4 5.30 3.24 5.74
N GLY A 5 6.03 2.52 6.59
CA GLY A 5 7.11 1.59 6.23
C GLY A 5 7.28 0.54 7.33
N ASP A 6 8.51 0.27 7.75
CA ASP A 6 8.91 -0.62 8.88
C ASP A 6 8.51 -2.10 8.75
N ILE A 7 7.25 -2.42 8.48
CA ILE A 7 6.71 -3.80 8.38
C ILE A 7 7.16 -4.54 7.10
N HIS A 8 8.04 -3.94 6.30
CA HIS A 8 8.67 -4.56 5.12
C HIS A 8 7.68 -5.21 4.13
N SER A 9 6.50 -4.63 4.00
CA SER A 9 5.42 -5.13 3.12
C SER A 9 4.58 -3.97 2.60
N PHE A 10 3.97 -4.15 1.44
CA PHE A 10 3.08 -3.15 0.87
C PHE A 10 1.70 -3.25 1.48
N TRP A 11 1.11 -2.10 1.80
CA TRP A 11 -0.28 -2.00 2.27
C TRP A 11 -1.00 -0.83 1.66
N THR A 12 -2.31 -1.00 1.44
CA THR A 12 -3.24 0.12 1.21
C THR A 12 -4.40 -0.05 2.15
N THR A 13 -4.66 0.98 2.95
CA THR A 13 -5.64 0.93 4.03
C THR A 13 -6.43 2.22 4.06
N ASP A 14 -7.75 2.13 4.12
CA ASP A 14 -8.58 3.30 4.37
C ASP A 14 -8.73 3.52 5.87
N LEU A 15 -8.49 4.76 6.30
CA LEU A 15 -8.55 5.17 7.70
C LEU A 15 -9.92 5.74 8.00
N HIS A 16 -10.63 5.09 8.91
CA HIS A 16 -11.95 5.48 9.38
C HIS A 16 -11.84 6.53 10.51
N ALA A 17 -12.80 7.45 10.58
CA ALA A 17 -12.87 8.49 11.60
C ALA A 17 -12.92 7.89 13.02
N ASP A 18 -13.58 6.74 13.15
CA ASP A 18 -13.53 5.86 14.30
C ASP A 18 -12.94 4.51 13.87
N ALA A 19 -11.74 4.20 14.36
CA ALA A 19 -11.02 2.98 14.01
C ALA A 19 -11.75 1.69 14.44
N GLY A 20 -12.63 1.76 15.45
CA GLY A 20 -13.44 0.62 15.89
C GLY A 20 -14.72 0.44 15.10
N ASN A 21 -15.07 1.39 14.22
CA ASN A 21 -16.31 1.40 13.47
C ASN A 21 -16.06 1.47 11.95
N PRO A 22 -16.15 0.33 11.23
CA PRO A 22 -15.94 0.27 9.79
C PRO A 22 -17.02 1.00 8.98
N ASP A 23 -18.15 1.35 9.59
CA ASP A 23 -19.21 2.15 8.94
C ASP A 23 -19.00 3.66 9.11
N SER A 24 -18.02 4.07 9.93
CA SER A 24 -17.69 5.49 10.09
C SER A 24 -17.03 6.05 8.83
N ALA A 25 -17.07 7.37 8.66
CA ALA A 25 -16.54 8.02 7.47
C ALA A 25 -15.04 7.73 7.29
N VAL A 26 -14.64 7.36 6.07
CA VAL A 26 -13.21 7.32 5.70
C VAL A 26 -12.69 8.76 5.65
N VAL A 27 -11.59 9.04 6.35
CA VAL A 27 -10.98 10.37 6.47
C VAL A 27 -9.64 10.48 5.77
N ALA A 28 -8.98 9.34 5.53
CA ALA A 28 -7.71 9.29 4.80
C ALA A 28 -7.49 7.89 4.23
N THR A 29 -6.46 7.78 3.39
CA THR A 29 -5.86 6.49 3.03
C THR A 29 -4.41 6.50 3.50
N GLU A 30 -3.99 5.38 4.07
CA GLU A 30 -2.61 5.02 4.34
C GLU A 30 -2.06 4.13 3.21
N PHE A 31 -0.86 4.49 2.75
CA PHE A 31 -0.03 3.64 1.91
C PHE A 31 1.25 3.28 2.65
N VAL A 32 1.49 1.99 2.83
CA VAL A 32 2.72 1.48 3.45
C VAL A 32 3.61 0.92 2.35
N GLY A 33 4.85 1.38 2.29
CA GLY A 33 5.85 0.83 1.40
C GLY A 33 6.46 -0.46 1.96
N THR A 34 6.83 -1.38 1.08
CA THR A 34 7.76 -2.44 1.46
C THR A 34 9.16 -1.87 1.75
N SER A 35 10.07 -2.73 2.18
CA SER A 35 11.49 -2.46 2.31
C SER A 35 12.18 -2.42 0.94
N VAL A 36 13.27 -1.65 0.86
CA VAL A 36 14.15 -1.72 -0.31
C VAL A 36 14.73 -3.12 -0.47
N THR A 37 15.20 -3.74 0.62
CA THR A 37 15.87 -5.06 0.59
C THR A 37 15.46 -6.02 1.73
N SER A 38 15.14 -5.53 2.93
CA SER A 38 14.86 -6.37 4.10
C SER A 38 13.72 -7.38 3.88
N GLY A 39 13.82 -8.58 4.46
CA GLY A 39 12.75 -9.58 4.39
C GLY A 39 11.43 -9.09 5.00
N GLY A 40 10.32 -9.45 4.37
CA GLY A 40 8.96 -9.17 4.84
C GLY A 40 8.40 -10.24 5.78
N PRO A 41 7.27 -9.97 6.45
CA PRO A 41 6.57 -10.95 7.26
C PRO A 41 6.03 -12.12 6.42
N PRO A 42 5.71 -13.27 7.05
CA PRO A 42 5.16 -14.42 6.33
C PRO A 42 3.82 -14.08 5.67
N PHE A 43 3.79 -14.15 4.33
CA PHE A 43 2.62 -13.76 3.54
C PHE A 43 1.35 -14.51 3.96
N GLU A 44 1.42 -15.85 4.06
CA GLU A 44 0.25 -16.68 4.36
C GLU A 44 -0.35 -16.39 5.75
N ALA A 45 0.50 -16.10 6.75
CA ALA A 45 0.03 -15.79 8.10
C ALA A 45 -0.83 -14.51 8.09
N PHE A 46 -0.36 -13.45 7.44
CA PHE A 46 -1.09 -12.19 7.34
C PHE A 46 -2.30 -12.29 6.40
N ASN A 47 -2.14 -12.94 5.25
CA ASN A 47 -3.22 -13.15 4.29
C ASN A 47 -4.41 -13.87 4.94
N SER A 48 -4.17 -14.83 5.84
CA SER A 48 -5.22 -15.57 6.55
C SER A 48 -6.10 -14.69 7.46
N ILE A 49 -5.58 -13.55 7.94
CA ILE A 49 -6.28 -12.65 8.87
C ILE A 49 -6.78 -11.34 8.23
N LEU A 50 -6.51 -11.11 6.94
CA LEU A 50 -6.97 -9.89 6.24
C LEU A 50 -8.49 -9.75 6.25
N GLY A 51 -9.23 -10.87 6.24
CA GLY A 51 -10.70 -10.86 6.33
C GLY A 51 -11.24 -10.25 7.63
N LEU A 52 -10.42 -10.18 8.69
CA LEU A 52 -10.78 -9.51 9.95
C LEU A 52 -10.59 -7.98 9.87
N ASN A 53 -9.97 -7.48 8.81
CA ASN A 53 -9.58 -6.08 8.64
C ASN A 53 -10.15 -5.54 7.31
N PRO A 54 -11.47 -5.30 7.23
CA PRO A 54 -12.15 -4.95 5.97
C PRO A 54 -11.71 -3.61 5.37
N HIS A 55 -11.04 -2.78 6.17
CA HIS A 55 -10.48 -1.48 5.76
C HIS A 55 -9.15 -1.62 4.99
N VAL A 56 -8.50 -2.81 5.02
CA VAL A 56 -7.29 -3.10 4.23
C VAL A 56 -7.70 -3.47 2.80
N LYS A 57 -7.30 -2.63 1.85
CA LYS A 57 -7.59 -2.78 0.41
C LYS A 57 -6.54 -3.59 -0.34
N PHE A 58 -5.31 -3.65 0.17
CA PHE A 58 -4.22 -4.39 -0.45
C PHE A 58 -3.14 -4.75 0.56
N PHE A 59 -2.53 -5.92 0.35
CA PHE A 59 -1.37 -6.40 1.07
C PHE A 59 -0.47 -7.22 0.15
N ASP A 60 0.84 -6.99 0.19
CA ASP A 60 1.85 -7.94 -0.33
C ASP A 60 3.16 -7.84 0.47
N SER A 61 3.57 -8.94 1.10
CA SER A 61 4.85 -9.05 1.82
C SER A 61 5.90 -9.88 1.09
N ARG A 62 5.68 -10.23 -0.18
CA ARG A 62 6.58 -11.09 -0.95
C ARG A 62 7.58 -10.26 -1.74
N GLN A 63 7.13 -9.13 -2.29
CA GLN A 63 7.92 -8.28 -3.18
C GLN A 63 8.65 -7.15 -2.45
N ARG A 64 9.85 -6.80 -2.92
CA ARG A 64 10.68 -5.68 -2.44
C ARG A 64 10.65 -4.53 -3.44
N GLY A 65 10.97 -3.31 -2.99
CA GLY A 65 10.98 -2.14 -3.84
C GLY A 65 10.59 -0.87 -3.10
N TYR A 66 9.74 -0.05 -3.71
CA TYR A 66 9.41 1.29 -3.20
C TYR A 66 8.03 1.78 -3.68
N VAL A 67 7.59 2.89 -3.11
CA VAL A 67 6.37 3.59 -3.52
C VAL A 67 6.75 4.78 -4.39
N ALA A 68 6.13 4.90 -5.55
CA ALA A 68 6.26 6.07 -6.42
C ALA A 68 4.92 6.80 -6.51
N VAL A 69 4.93 8.12 -6.38
CA VAL A 69 3.71 8.95 -6.28
C VAL A 69 3.78 10.08 -7.30
N ASP A 70 2.75 10.18 -8.15
CA ASP A 70 2.51 11.36 -8.97
C ASP A 70 1.36 12.16 -8.34
N VAL A 71 1.56 13.45 -8.11
CA VAL A 71 0.55 14.33 -7.50
C VAL A 71 0.16 15.42 -8.49
N SER A 72 -1.14 15.63 -8.63
CA SER A 72 -1.77 16.72 -9.38
C SER A 72 -2.83 17.39 -8.51
N GLU A 73 -3.39 18.49 -8.99
CA GLU A 73 -4.51 19.15 -8.30
C GLU A 73 -5.77 18.28 -8.25
N GLN A 74 -5.95 17.36 -9.19
CA GLN A 74 -7.15 16.53 -9.32
C GLN A 74 -7.03 15.21 -8.55
N GLN A 75 -5.82 14.65 -8.47
CA GLN A 75 -5.59 13.35 -7.85
C GLN A 75 -4.13 13.11 -7.47
N MET A 76 -3.95 12.16 -6.57
CA MET A 76 -2.69 11.49 -6.27
C MET A 76 -2.73 10.06 -6.84
N LEU A 77 -1.76 9.72 -7.70
CA LEU A 77 -1.56 8.37 -8.22
C LEU A 77 -0.37 7.70 -7.52
N THR A 78 -0.66 6.66 -6.76
CA THR A 78 0.33 5.85 -6.05
C THR A 78 0.62 4.57 -6.82
N ARG A 79 1.89 4.22 -6.99
CA ARG A 79 2.35 2.99 -7.63
C ARG A 79 3.27 2.23 -6.68
N PHE A 80 2.99 0.95 -6.47
CA PHE A 80 3.91 0.04 -5.80
C PHE A 80 4.86 -0.53 -6.85
N GLN A 81 6.10 -0.08 -6.79
CA GLN A 81 7.16 -0.50 -7.70
C GLN A 81 7.94 -1.64 -7.05
N VAL A 82 8.11 -2.72 -7.79
CA VAL A 82 8.82 -3.92 -7.33
C VAL A 82 10.07 -4.16 -8.15
N VAL A 83 11.12 -4.62 -7.47
CA VAL A 83 12.40 -5.00 -8.07
C VAL A 83 12.42 -6.51 -8.26
N SER A 84 12.91 -6.99 -9.42
CA SER A 84 12.90 -8.42 -9.74
C SER A 84 13.79 -9.28 -8.86
N ASP A 85 14.95 -8.76 -8.44
CA ASP A 85 15.87 -9.38 -7.49
C ASP A 85 16.65 -8.29 -6.75
N VAL A 86 16.69 -8.34 -5.41
CA VAL A 86 17.39 -7.34 -4.60
C VAL A 86 18.90 -7.54 -4.51
N LEU A 87 19.40 -8.69 -4.98
CA LEU A 87 20.82 -9.02 -5.02
C LEU A 87 21.46 -8.75 -6.39
N ASP A 88 20.63 -8.50 -7.43
CA ASP A 88 21.10 -8.24 -8.79
C ASP A 88 21.19 -6.72 -9.07
N PRO A 89 22.38 -6.16 -9.31
CA PRO A 89 22.54 -4.74 -9.70
C PRO A 89 21.87 -4.38 -11.04
N ALA A 90 21.57 -5.37 -11.89
CA ALA A 90 20.88 -5.20 -13.17
C ALA A 90 19.36 -5.46 -13.07
N ALA A 91 18.83 -5.62 -11.86
CA ALA A 91 17.43 -5.93 -11.65
C ALA A 91 16.47 -4.93 -12.32
N SER A 92 15.38 -5.47 -12.83
CA SER A 92 14.32 -4.69 -13.46
C SER A 92 13.35 -4.15 -12.41
N VAL A 93 12.66 -3.05 -12.76
CA VAL A 93 11.55 -2.49 -11.97
C VAL A 93 10.25 -2.66 -12.74
N SER A 94 9.19 -3.06 -12.04
CA SER A 94 7.84 -3.13 -12.60
C SER A 94 6.81 -2.62 -11.60
N THR A 95 5.63 -2.23 -12.08
CA THR A 95 4.54 -1.81 -11.20
C THR A 95 3.67 -2.99 -10.81
N LEU A 96 3.62 -3.30 -9.51
CA LEU A 96 2.78 -4.36 -8.93
C LEU A 96 1.31 -3.94 -8.83
N LYS A 97 1.06 -2.71 -8.34
CA LYS A 97 -0.29 -2.20 -8.11
C LYS A 97 -0.32 -0.68 -8.23
N ARG A 98 -1.46 -0.13 -8.63
CA ARG A 98 -1.73 1.31 -8.66
C ARG A 98 -3.01 1.65 -7.91
N PHE A 99 -3.01 2.82 -7.30
CA PHE A 99 -4.18 3.39 -6.63
C PHE A 99 -4.24 4.88 -6.92
N ALA A 100 -5.44 5.40 -7.14
CA ALA A 100 -5.71 6.83 -7.14
C ALA A 100 -6.44 7.25 -5.87
N VAL A 101 -6.16 8.46 -5.42
CA VAL A 101 -6.99 9.20 -4.44
C VAL A 101 -7.34 10.53 -5.07
N GLU A 102 -8.64 10.77 -5.25
CA GLU A 102 -9.18 12.00 -5.84
C GLU A 102 -9.11 13.16 -4.83
N ALA A 103 -8.88 14.37 -5.32
CA ALA A 103 -8.89 15.56 -4.50
C ALA A 103 -10.27 15.75 -3.82
N GLY A 104 -10.26 15.99 -2.51
CA GLY A 104 -11.49 16.18 -1.72
C GLY A 104 -12.26 14.90 -1.40
N LYS A 105 -11.81 13.72 -1.85
CA LYS A 105 -12.47 12.44 -1.60
C LYS A 105 -11.49 11.44 -1.00
N ALA A 106 -11.67 11.15 0.28
CA ALA A 106 -10.87 10.14 0.96
C ALA A 106 -11.20 8.73 0.44
N GLY A 107 -10.20 7.86 0.48
CA GLY A 107 -10.32 6.47 0.05
C GLY A 107 -9.57 6.19 -1.25
N ALA A 108 -8.77 5.13 -1.27
CA ALA A 108 -8.05 4.71 -2.46
C ALA A 108 -8.91 3.88 -3.41
N VAL A 109 -8.82 4.14 -4.71
CA VAL A 109 -9.44 3.33 -5.76
C VAL A 109 -8.36 2.64 -6.61
N PRO A 110 -8.45 1.33 -6.85
CA PRO A 110 -7.54 0.64 -7.77
C PRO A 110 -7.68 1.19 -9.19
N VAL A 111 -6.54 1.35 -9.90
CA VAL A 111 -6.48 1.81 -11.30
C VAL A 111 -5.48 1.03 -12.13
#